data_AF-A0A3M2VH13-F1
#
_entry.id   AF-A0A3M2VH13-F1
#
_cell.length_a   1.000
_cell.length_b   1.000
_cell.length_c   1.000
_cell.angle_alpha   90.00
_cell.angle_beta   90.00
_cell.angle_gamma   90.00
#
_symmetry.space_group_name_H-M   'P 1'
#
loop_
_entity.id
_entity.type
_entity.pdbx_description
1 polymer ?
#
loop_
_entity_poly.entity_id
_entity_poly.type
_entity_poly.pdbx_seq_one_letter_code
_entity_poly.pdbx_strand_id
1 'polypeptide(L)'
;DAERARYSELTRELRCPKCQNQDIADSNAPIAADLRKEIYRMLGEGQSNQKIIDFMVDRYGDFVRYKPSLNARTWLLWFGPAG
;
A
#
# COMPACT_ATOMS: atom_id res chain seq x y z
N ASP A 1 11.22 9.21 -17.58
CA ASP A 1 10.82 9.89 -16.32
C ASP A 1 9.45 9.52 -15.75
N ALA A 2 8.43 9.21 -16.56
CA ALA A 2 7.07 8.93 -16.07
C ALA A 2 6.97 7.76 -15.06
N GLU A 3 7.70 6.66 -15.27
CA GLU A 3 7.68 5.51 -14.34
C GLU A 3 8.30 5.84 -12.98
N ARG A 4 9.33 6.68 -12.94
CA ARG A 4 9.97 7.12 -11.69
C ARG A 4 9.01 7.97 -10.85
N ALA A 5 8.23 8.83 -11.51
CA ALA A 5 7.19 9.61 -10.84
C ALA A 5 6.11 8.70 -10.26
N ARG A 6 5.61 7.72 -11.04
CA ARG A 6 4.63 6.73 -10.58
C ARG A 6 5.14 5.88 -9.41
N TYR A 7 6.40 5.43 -9.48
CA TYR A 7 7.05 4.71 -8.40
C TYR A 7 7.08 5.54 -7.10
N SER A 8 7.55 6.79 -7.20
CA SER A 8 7.61 7.71 -6.06
C SER A 8 6.23 7.92 -5.43
N GLU A 9 5.20 8.15 -6.24
CA GLU A 9 3.81 8.32 -5.81
C GLU A 9 3.30 7.08 -5.06
N LEU A 10 3.43 5.89 -5.66
CA LEU A 10 3.02 4.62 -5.06
C LEU A 10 3.71 4.35 -3.71
N THR A 11 5.01 4.62 -3.63
CA THR A 11 5.78 4.39 -2.40
C THR A 11 5.46 5.37 -1.26
N ARG A 12 4.92 6.55 -1.58
CA ARG A 12 4.47 7.54 -0.59
C ARG A 12 3.02 7.34 -0.16
N GLU A 13 2.20 6.78 -1.05
CA GLU A 13 0.79 6.48 -0.75
C GLU A 13 0.64 5.27 0.19
N LEU A 14 1.59 4.32 0.13
CA LEU A 14 1.61 3.12 0.97
C LEU A 14 2.38 3.36 2.27
N ARG A 15 1.76 3.00 3.40
CA ARG A 15 2.40 3.06 4.72
C ARG A 15 3.10 1.74 5.04
N CYS A 16 4.21 1.80 5.76
CA CYS A 16 4.80 0.59 6.31
C CYS A 16 3.99 0.12 7.54
N PRO A 17 3.30 -1.04 7.48
CA PRO A 17 2.45 -1.52 8.58
C PRO A 17 3.23 -1.92 9.83
N LYS A 18 4.54 -2.13 9.70
CA LYS A 18 5.44 -2.53 10.80
C LYS A 18 6.27 -1.37 11.33
N CYS A 19 6.10 -0.18 10.78
CA CYS A 19 6.94 0.97 11.10
C CYS A 19 6.13 2.01 11.86
N GLN A 20 6.81 2.79 12.70
CA GLN A 20 6.17 3.89 13.41
C GLN A 20 5.91 5.06 12.45
N ASN A 21 4.69 5.11 11.87
CA ASN A 21 4.19 6.23 11.08
C ASN A 21 5.09 6.67 9.89
N GLN A 22 5.74 5.71 9.23
CA GLN A 22 6.60 5.97 8.07
C GLN A 22 5.97 5.40 6.80
N ASP A 23 6.20 6.06 5.68
CA ASP A 23 5.89 5.52 4.36
C ASP A 23 6.90 4.43 3.97
N ILE A 24 6.57 3.63 2.96
CA ILE A 24 7.50 2.59 2.49
C ILE A 24 8.66 3.19 1.69
N ALA A 25 8.56 4.45 1.26
CA ALA A 25 9.61 5.18 0.57
C ALA A 25 10.79 5.44 1.52
N ASP A 26 10.55 5.96 2.73
CA ASP A 26 11.59 6.35 3.68
C ASP A 26 11.88 5.28 4.73
N SER A 27 11.04 4.24 4.83
CA SER A 27 11.25 3.18 5.81
C SER A 27 12.41 2.21 5.45
N ASN A 28 13.17 1.84 6.48
CA ASN A 28 14.22 0.82 6.44
C ASN A 28 13.75 -0.58 6.92
N ALA A 29 12.46 -0.80 7.14
CA ALA A 29 11.98 -2.12 7.53
C ALA A 29 12.15 -3.13 6.39
N PRO A 30 12.46 -4.41 6.68
CA PRO A 30 12.55 -5.46 5.65
C PRO A 30 11.31 -5.54 4.77
N ILE A 31 10.12 -5.40 5.37
CA ILE A 31 8.84 -5.39 4.65
C ILE A 31 8.72 -4.21 3.66
N ALA A 32 9.25 -3.03 3.99
CA ALA A 32 9.24 -1.88 3.10
C ALA A 32 10.17 -2.08 1.90
N ALA A 33 11.32 -2.74 2.10
CA ALA A 33 12.22 -3.12 1.02
C ALA A 33 11.57 -4.13 0.06
N ASP A 34 10.84 -5.11 0.59
CA ASP A 34 10.12 -6.10 -0.23
C ASP A 34 8.99 -5.45 -1.03
N LEU A 35 8.19 -4.58 -0.41
CA LEU A 35 7.12 -3.81 -1.08
C LEU A 35 7.68 -2.96 -2.23
N ARG A 36 8.76 -2.22 -2.00
CA ARG A 36 9.42 -1.39 -3.03
C ARG A 36 9.90 -2.23 -4.22
N LYS A 37 10.53 -3.38 -3.96
CA LYS A 37 10.97 -4.30 -5.02
C LYS A 37 9.79 -4.80 -5.85
N GLU A 38 8.69 -5.12 -5.20
CA GLU A 38 7.51 -5.66 -5.87
C GLU A 38 6.80 -4.59 -6.72
N ILE A 39 6.68 -3.36 -6.21
CA ILE A 39 6.17 -2.22 -6.99
C ILE A 39 7.04 -2.01 -8.23
N TYR A 40 8.36 -2.04 -8.07
CA TYR A 40 9.29 -1.88 -9.20
C TYR A 40 9.11 -2.99 -10.25
N ARG A 41 8.96 -4.25 -9.82
CA ARG A 41 8.67 -5.38 -10.71
C ARG A 41 7.38 -5.16 -11.50
N MET A 42 6.28 -4.84 -10.82
CA MET A 42 4.98 -4.65 -11.45
C MET A 42 4.90 -3.42 -12.36
N LEU A 43 5.63 -2.34 -12.03
CA LEU A 43 5.78 -1.20 -12.91
C LEU A 43 6.49 -1.58 -14.21
N GLY A 44 7.56 -2.37 -14.13
CA GLY A 44 8.26 -2.91 -15.30
C GLY A 44 7.40 -3.86 -16.14
N GLU A 45 6.40 -4.49 -15.53
CA GLU A 45 5.37 -5.29 -16.22
C GLU A 45 4.26 -4.45 -16.85
N GLY A 46 4.29 -3.11 -16.71
CA GLY A 46 3.29 -2.21 -17.26
C GLY A 46 1.95 -2.22 -16.52
N GLN A 47 1.91 -2.70 -15.27
CA GLN A 47 0.68 -2.73 -14.48
C GLN A 47 0.22 -1.31 -14.09
N SER A 48 -1.09 -1.13 -13.87
CA SER A 48 -1.66 0.13 -13.42
C SER A 48 -1.43 0.35 -11.91
N ASN A 49 -1.39 1.61 -11.47
CA ASN A 49 -1.19 1.96 -10.06
C ASN A 49 -2.19 1.26 -9.14
N GLN A 50 -3.48 1.27 -9.52
CA GLN A 50 -4.53 0.62 -8.75
C GLN A 50 -4.30 -0.89 -8.60
N LYS A 51 -3.90 -1.56 -9.70
CA LYS A 51 -3.64 -3.00 -9.69
C LYS A 51 -2.42 -3.37 -8.85
N ILE A 52 -1.41 -2.50 -8.82
CA ILE A 52 -0.26 -2.64 -7.92
C ILE A 52 -0.75 -2.54 -6.47
N ILE A 53 -1.50 -1.50 -6.13
CA ILE A 53 -2.03 -1.28 -4.77
C ILE A 53 -2.96 -2.42 -4.32
N ASP A 54 -3.79 -2.96 -5.21
CA ASP A 54 -4.65 -4.12 -4.93
C ASP A 54 -3.84 -5.38 -4.68
N PHE A 55 -2.82 -5.64 -5.51
CA PHE A 55 -1.91 -6.76 -5.31
C PHE A 55 -1.13 -6.65 -4.00
N MET A 56 -0.66 -5.44 -3.64
CA MET A 56 0.04 -5.22 -2.37
C MET A 56 -0.86 -5.53 -1.17
N VAL A 57 -2.13 -5.12 -1.21
CA VAL A 57 -3.08 -5.42 -0.14
C VAL A 57 -3.43 -6.91 -0.08
N ASP A 58 -3.65 -7.55 -1.22
CA ASP A 58 -3.97 -8.98 -1.26
C ASP A 58 -2.83 -9.84 -0.69
N ARG A 59 -1.58 -9.49 -1.01
CA ARG A 59 -0.41 -10.27 -0.61
C ARG A 59 0.18 -9.91 0.75
N TYR A 60 0.15 -8.64 1.13
CA TYR A 60 0.78 -8.12 2.35
C TYR A 60 -0.24 -7.62 3.41
N GLY A 61 -1.53 -7.56 3.07
CA GLY A 61 -2.65 -7.23 3.96
C GLY A 61 -3.13 -5.78 3.86
N ASP A 62 -4.32 -5.52 4.42
CA ASP A 62 -4.97 -4.20 4.43
C ASP A 62 -4.16 -3.10 5.14
N PHE A 63 -3.22 -3.48 6.01
CA PHE A 63 -2.41 -2.55 6.83
C PHE A 63 -1.40 -1.74 6.01
N VAL A 64 -1.17 -2.10 4.74
CA VAL A 64 -0.23 -1.39 3.85
C VAL A 64 -0.86 -0.11 3.27
N ARG A 65 -2.19 0.00 3.24
CA ARG A 65 -2.89 1.20 2.78
C ARG A 65 -3.11 2.22 3.90
N TYR A 66 -3.07 3.49 3.52
CA TYR A 66 -3.46 4.62 4.38
C TYR A 66 -4.94 4.60 4.75
N LYS A 67 -5.80 4.06 3.87
CA LYS A 67 -7.24 3.93 4.08
C LYS A 67 -7.63 2.46 3.96
N PRO A 68 -8.12 1.81 5.04
CA PRO A 68 -8.77 0.51 4.88
C PRO A 68 -9.97 0.75 3.97
N SER A 69 -10.10 -0.05 2.91
CA SER A 69 -11.25 0.04 2.03
C SER A 69 -12.54 -0.26 2.84
N LEU A 70 -13.66 0.29 2.37
CA LEU A 70 -14.99 -0.02 2.90
C LEU A 70 -15.37 -1.42 2.42
N ASN A 71 -14.82 -2.42 3.10
CA ASN A 71 -15.07 -3.83 2.87
C ASN A 71 -16.33 -4.19 3.68
N ALA A 72 -17.11 -5.19 3.28
CA ALA A 72 -18.24 -5.68 4.09
C ALA A 72 -17.81 -6.05 5.53
N ARG A 73 -16.54 -6.43 5.73
CA ARG A 73 -15.94 -6.71 7.05
C ARG A 73 -15.63 -5.45 7.88
N THR A 74 -15.25 -4.34 7.26
CA THR A 74 -14.95 -3.08 7.95
C THR A 74 -16.17 -2.19 8.08
N TRP A 75 -17.29 -2.49 7.40
CA TRP A 75 -18.53 -1.72 7.51
C TRP A 75 -19.00 -1.55 8.96
N LEU A 76 -18.85 -2.57 9.81
CA LEU A 76 -19.13 -2.49 11.25
C LEU A 76 -18.16 -1.56 12.02
N LEU A 77 -16.95 -1.29 11.52
CA LEU A 77 -16.04 -0.33 12.18
C LEU A 77 -16.38 1.13 11.84
N TRP A 78 -17.06 1.37 10.71
CA TRP A 78 -17.47 2.70 10.27
C TRP A 78 -18.91 3.04 10.65
N PHE A 79 -19.76 2.01 10.83
CA PHE A 79 -21.19 2.13 11.16
C PHE A 79 -21.62 1.29 12.39
N GLY A 80 -20.69 0.62 13.07
CA GLY A 80 -20.95 -0.03 14.37
C GLY A 80 -21.04 0.99 15.50
N PRO A 81 -21.66 0.61 16.62
CA PRO A 81 -22.69 1.42 17.24
C PRO A 81 -22.08 2.70 17.81
N ALA A 82 -22.49 3.83 17.23
CA ALA A 82 -22.80 4.99 18.05
C ALA A 82 -24.01 4.60 18.92
N GLY A 83 -23.73 3.85 19.99
CA GLY A 83 -24.64 3.49 21.06
C GLY A 83 -24.07 4.02 22.37
#